data_AF-A0A9P2V124-F1
#
_entry.id   AF-A0A9P2V124-F1
#
_cell.length_a   1.000
_cell.length_b   1.000
_cell.length_c   1.000
_cell.angle_alpha   90.00
_cell.angle_beta   90.00
_cell.angle_gamma   90.00
#
_symmetry.space_group_name_H-M   'P 1'
#
loop_
_entity.id
_entity.type
_entity.pdbx_description
1 polymer ?
#
loop_
_entity_poly.entity_id
_entity_poly.type
_entity_poly.pdbx_seq_one_letter_code
_entity_poly.pdbx_strand_id
1 'polypeptide(L)' 'CPITLEQPEKGIFVKNSDGSDVCTLFDAAAFSRLVGEGLPHPLTREPITASIIVKHEECIYDDTRGNFVIKGN' A
#
# COMPACT_ATOMS: atom_id res chain seq x y z
N CYS A 1 6.06 2.44 -7.67
CA CYS A 1 5.56 3.18 -6.50
C CYS A 1 4.86 4.45 -6.98
N PRO A 2 3.60 4.70 -6.61
CA PRO A 2 2.87 5.91 -7.02
C PRO A 2 3.43 7.23 -6.48
N ILE A 3 4.25 7.22 -5.42
CA ILE A 3 4.84 8.43 -4.83
C ILE A 3 6.09 8.86 -5.61
N THR A 4 6.99 7.92 -5.89
CA THR A 4 8.27 8.20 -6.57
C THR A 4 8.17 8.12 -8.08
N LEU A 5 7.10 7.54 -8.62
CA LEU A 5 6.91 7.21 -10.04
C LEU A 5 7.95 6.23 -10.60
N GLU A 6 8.63 5.50 -9.72
CA GLU A 6 9.68 4.52 -10.06
C GLU A 6 9.42 3.17 -9.40
N GLN A 7 10.12 2.12 -9.84
CA GLN A 7 10.13 0.83 -9.15
C GLN A 7 10.99 0.93 -7.87
N PRO A 8 10.43 0.67 -6.68
CA PRO A 8 11.18 0.81 -5.44
C PRO A 8 12.22 -0.32 -5.27
N GLU A 9 13.38 -0.01 -4.71
CA GLU A 9 14.35 -1.03 -4.25
C GLU A 9 13.82 -1.80 -3.03
N LYS A 10 13.15 -1.09 -2.12
CA LYS A 10 12.50 -1.64 -0.93
C LYS A 10 11.06 -1.15 -0.87
N GLY A 11 10.13 -2.09 -0.98
CA GLY A 11 8.71 -1.79 -1.02
C GLY A 11 7.94 -2.26 0.21
N ILE A 12 6.83 -1.58 0.49
CA ILE A 12 5.80 -2.03 1.42
C ILE A 12 4.45 -2.12 0.70
N PHE A 13 3.64 -3.10 1.07
CA PHE A 13 2.26 -3.18 0.61
C PHE A 13 1.34 -2.44 1.57
N VAL A 14 0.45 -1.64 1.01
CA VAL A 14 -0.54 -0.87 1.76
C VAL A 14 -1.90 -1.03 1.09
N LYS A 15 -2.94 -1.39 1.84
CA LYS A 15 -4.33 -1.42 1.37
C LYS A 15 -4.73 -0.01 0.93
N ASN A 16 -5.45 0.10 -0.18
CA ASN A 16 -5.82 1.42 -0.72
C ASN A 16 -6.73 2.22 0.24
N SER A 17 -7.52 1.53 1.04
CA SER A 17 -8.34 2.04 2.14
C SER A 17 -8.55 0.95 3.19
N ASP A 18 -9.13 1.28 4.33
CA ASP A 18 -9.35 0.29 5.41
C ASP A 18 -10.26 -0.87 4.97
N GLY A 19 -11.31 -0.57 4.20
CA GLY A 19 -12.24 -1.55 3.63
C GLY A 19 -11.82 -2.14 2.28
N SER A 20 -10.70 -1.70 1.70
CA SER A 20 -10.20 -2.24 0.43
C SER A 20 -9.44 -3.53 0.66
N ASP A 21 -9.69 -4.53 -0.16
CA ASP A 21 -8.87 -5.73 -0.25
C ASP A 21 -7.70 -5.56 -1.24
N VAL A 22 -7.70 -4.52 -2.08
CA VAL A 22 -6.59 -4.20 -2.98
C VAL A 22 -5.47 -3.52 -2.21
N CYS A 23 -4.23 -3.97 -2.42
CA CYS A 23 -3.02 -3.32 -1.92
C CYS A 23 -2.15 -2.79 -3.06
N THR A 24 -1.44 -1.70 -2.77
CA THR A 24 -0.51 -1.07 -3.69
C THR A 24 0.90 -1.09 -3.11
N LEU A 25 1.90 -1.31 -3.98
CA LEU A 25 3.31 -1.28 -3.61
C LEU A 25 3.84 0.16 -3.58
N PHE A 26 4.30 0.59 -2.40
CA PHE A 26 4.96 1.88 -2.19
C PHE A 26 6.43 1.71 -1.84
N ASP A 27 7.25 2.70 -2.18
CA ASP A 27 8.60 2.82 -1.65
C ASP A 27 8.54 3.04 -0.14
N ALA A 28 9.32 2.25 0.61
CA ALA A 28 9.25 2.25 2.06
C ALA A 28 9.66 3.61 2.66
N ALA A 29 10.69 4.26 2.11
CA ALA A 29 11.18 5.55 2.60
C ALA A 29 10.22 6.68 2.24
N ALA A 30 9.71 6.69 1.01
CA ALA A 30 8.76 7.70 0.56
C ALA A 30 7.43 7.62 1.33
N PHE A 31 6.92 6.42 1.59
CA PHE A 31 5.70 6.25 2.39
C PHE A 31 5.92 6.60 3.86
N SER A 32 7.07 6.21 4.44
CA SER A 32 7.45 6.60 5.81
C SER A 32 7.49 8.12 5.98
N ARG A 33 7.99 8.87 4.98
CA ARG A 33 7.95 10.33 4.99
C ARG A 33 6.52 10.88 5.05
N LEU A 34 5.57 10.33 4.28
CA LEU A 34 4.16 10.75 4.34
C LEU A 34 3.59 10.59 5.76
N VAL A 35 3.85 9.44 6.39
CA VAL A 35 3.42 9.18 7.77
C VAL A 35 4.07 10.15 8.75
N GLY A 36 5.38 10.38 8.64
CA GLY A 36 6.12 11.31 9.49
C GLY A 36 5.69 12.77 9.36
N GLU A 37 5.24 13.18 8.17
CA GLU A 37 4.71 14.51 7.89
C GLU A 37 3.20 14.64 8.17
N GLY A 38 2.53 13.56 8.60
CA GLY A 38 1.09 13.55 8.84
C GLY A 38 0.24 13.72 7.57
N LEU A 39 0.80 13.38 6.42
CA LEU A 39 0.11 13.46 5.14
C LEU A 39 -0.83 12.26 4.95
N PRO A 40 -1.96 12.44 4.22
CA PRO A 40 -2.92 11.37 4.03
C PRO A 40 -2.45 10.34 2.99
N HIS A 41 -3.17 9.23 2.91
CA HIS A 41 -2.92 8.17 1.92
C HIS A 41 -2.88 8.75 0.50
N PRO A 42 -1.86 8.43 -0.32
CA PRO A 42 -1.61 9.13 -1.59
C PRO A 42 -2.66 8.86 -2.65
N LEU A 43 -3.42 7.76 -2.56
CA LEU A 43 -4.46 7.41 -3.55
C LEU A 43 -5.85 7.86 -3.13
N THR A 44 -6.21 7.68 -1.86
CA THR A 44 -7.58 7.83 -1.35
C THR A 44 -7.77 9.06 -0.48
N ARG A 45 -6.66 9.70 -0.06
CA ARG A 45 -6.66 10.85 0.86
C ARG A 45 -7.19 10.53 2.26
N GLU A 46 -7.39 9.26 2.59
CA GLU A 46 -7.77 8.78 3.93
C GLU A 46 -6.60 8.88 4.93
N PRO A 47 -6.88 8.93 6.25
CA PRO A 47 -5.83 8.83 7.26
C PRO A 47 -5.04 7.52 7.14
N ILE A 48 -3.70 7.61 7.24
CA ILE A 48 -2.85 6.42 7.26
C ILE A 48 -2.92 5.80 8.65
N THR A 49 -3.42 4.57 8.73
CA THR A 49 -3.50 3.78 9.98
C THR A 49 -2.60 2.54 9.87
N ALA A 50 -2.27 1.94 11.01
CA ALA A 50 -1.54 0.67 11.01
C ALA A 50 -2.34 -0.46 10.34
N SER A 51 -3.68 -0.40 10.35
CA SER A 51 -4.54 -1.42 9.76
C SER A 51 -4.44 -1.54 8.24
N ILE A 52 -3.99 -0.48 7.55
CA ILE A 52 -3.80 -0.51 6.09
C ILE A 52 -2.40 -0.95 5.67
N ILE A 53 -1.43 -1.04 6.58
CA ILE A 53 -0.07 -1.53 6.27
C ILE A 53 -0.06 -3.05 6.47
N VAL A 54 0.23 -3.79 5.41
CA VAL A 54 0.12 -5.27 5.41
C VAL A 54 1.46 -5.91 5.11
N LYS A 55 1.66 -7.14 5.59
CA LYS A 55 2.88 -7.88 5.28
C LYS A 55 2.90 -8.28 3.81
N HIS A 56 4.09 -8.40 3.24
CA HIS A 56 4.24 -8.79 1.84
C HIS A 56 3.66 -10.19 1.54
N GLU A 57 3.61 -11.07 2.52
CA GLU A 57 3.06 -12.43 2.42
C GLU A 57 1.53 -12.48 2.45
N GLU A 58 0.90 -11.39 2.89
CA GLU A 58 -0.55 -11.26 3.03
C GLU A 58 -1.18 -10.60 1.80
N CYS A 59 -0.41 -9.95 0.93
CA CYS A 59 -0.92 -9.36 -0.31
C CYS A 59 -0.35 -10.05 -1.55
N ILE A 60 -1.21 -10.79 -2.25
CA ILE A 60 -0.85 -11.67 -3.37
C ILE A 60 -1.43 -11.16 -4.68
N TYR A 61 -0.76 -11.42 -5.79
CA TYR A 61 -1.30 -11.06 -7.10
C TYR A 61 -2.49 -11.98 -7.47
N ASP A 62 -3.65 -11.38 -7.71
CA ASP A 62 -4.83 -12.04 -8.25
C ASP A 62 -4.90 -11.78 -9.76
N ASP A 63 -4.62 -12.83 -10.53
CA ASP A 63 -4.60 -12.80 -12.00
C ASP A 63 -5.97 -12.42 -12.61
N THR A 64 -7.05 -12.87 -11.98
CA THR A 64 -8.43 -12.56 -12.39
C THR A 64 -8.74 -11.06 -12.27
N ARG A 65 -8.20 -10.42 -11.22
CA ARG A 65 -8.44 -9.00 -10.92
C ARG A 65 -7.35 -8.09 -11.47
N GLY A 66 -6.22 -8.65 -11.89
CA GLY A 66 -5.04 -7.91 -12.34
C GLY A 66 -4.41 -7.02 -11.27
N ASN A 67 -4.62 -7.33 -9.98
CA ASN A 67 -4.21 -6.49 -8.85
C ASN A 67 -3.62 -7.33 -7.72
N PHE A 68 -2.80 -6.70 -6.86
CA PHE A 68 -2.43 -7.30 -5.58
C PHE A 68 -3.59 -7.16 -4.60
N VAL A 69 -4.00 -8.26 -3.99
CA VAL A 69 -5.13 -8.32 -3.06
C VAL A 69 -4.74 -9.05 -1.78
N ILE A 70 -5.39 -8.70 -0.69
CA ILE A 70 -5.25 -9.42 0.58
C ILE A 70 -5.67 -10.88 0.38
N LYS A 71 -4.81 -11.79 0.82
CA LYS A 71 -5.10 -13.22 0.86
C LYS A 71 -6.32 -13.42 1.75
N GLY A 72 -7.42 -13.89 1.15
CA GLY A 72 -8.59 -14.32 1.91
C GLY A 72 -8.20 -15.40 2.92
N ASN A 73 -8.68 -15.28 4.16
CA ASN A 73 -8.58 -16.33 5.16
C ASN A 73 -9.28 -17.62 4.71
#